data_AF-A0A4W5K090-F1
#
_entry.id   AF-A0A4W5K090-F1
#
_cell.length_a   1.000
_cell.length_b   1.000
_cell.length_c   1.000
_cell.angle_alpha   90.00
_cell.angle_beta   90.00
_cell.angle_gamma   90.00
#
_symmetry.space_group_name_H-M   'P 1'
#
loop_
_entity.id
_entity.type
_entity.pdbx_description
1 polymer ?
#
loop_
_entity_poly.entity_id
_entity_poly.type
_entity_poly.pdbx_seq_one_letter_code
_entity_poly.pdbx_strand_id
1 'polypeptide(L)'
;MMTGHKPEIVEMALITTNPYDFPMCSQGQIAVASINDKEELDATDDAITILGFTNDEKIGIYKLTGAVVHHGNMKFKQKQREEQAEPDGTEVADKIAYLLGLNSAEMLKALCYPRVKVGNEYVTKGQTVAQVNNSVSALAKSIYERMFLWMVIRINEMLDTKNPRQFYIGVLDIAGFEIFDYNSMEQLCINFTNEKLQQFFNHTMFVLEQEEYKKEGIVWAFIDFGMDLAACIELIEKPLGIFSILEEECMFPKSSDT
;
A
#
# COMPACT_ATOMS: atom_id res chain seq x y z
N MET A 1 6.79 -2.32 -16.99
CA MET A 1 6.17 -1.30 -17.86
C MET A 1 7.17 -0.37 -18.55
N MET A 2 8.13 0.25 -17.83
CA MET A 2 9.07 1.24 -18.39
C MET A 2 10.22 0.65 -19.26
N THR A 3 10.24 -0.66 -19.48
CA THR A 3 11.34 -1.34 -20.20
C THR A 3 11.39 -1.02 -21.69
N GLY A 4 10.34 -0.44 -22.26
CA GLY A 4 10.19 -0.21 -23.70
C GLY A 4 9.98 -1.48 -24.53
N HIS A 5 9.86 -2.65 -23.88
CA HIS A 5 9.69 -3.95 -24.55
C HIS A 5 8.34 -4.10 -25.26
N LYS A 6 7.30 -3.54 -24.64
CA LYS A 6 5.94 -3.38 -25.20
C LYS A 6 5.64 -1.88 -25.38
N PRO A 7 6.04 -1.24 -26.50
CA PRO A 7 5.90 0.21 -26.70
C PRO A 7 4.47 0.71 -26.53
N GLU A 8 3.48 -0.09 -26.91
CA GLU A 8 2.06 0.20 -26.77
C GLU A 8 1.65 0.43 -25.31
N ILE A 9 2.29 -0.23 -24.34
CA ILE A 9 2.04 -0.01 -22.90
C ILE A 9 2.61 1.34 -22.46
N VAL A 10 3.81 1.70 -22.97
CA VAL A 10 4.46 2.98 -22.69
C VAL A 10 3.60 4.14 -23.19
N GLU A 11 3.14 4.05 -24.43
CA GLU A 11 2.26 5.04 -25.06
C GLU A 11 0.91 5.14 -24.34
N MET A 12 0.28 4.00 -24.03
CA MET A 12 -1.02 3.95 -23.36
C MET A 12 -0.99 4.54 -21.94
N ALA A 13 0.08 4.28 -21.19
CA ALA A 13 0.27 4.81 -19.84
C ALA A 13 0.86 6.24 -19.83
N LEU A 14 1.16 6.81 -21.01
CA LEU A 14 1.78 8.13 -21.18
C LEU A 14 3.10 8.28 -20.41
N ILE A 15 3.86 7.20 -20.25
CA ILE A 15 5.13 7.17 -19.51
C ILE A 15 6.32 7.25 -20.47
N THR A 16 7.51 7.51 -19.92
CA THR A 16 8.78 7.37 -20.65
C THR A 16 9.46 6.06 -20.25
N THR A 17 10.56 5.73 -20.93
CA THR A 17 11.40 4.58 -20.56
C THR A 17 12.51 4.95 -19.58
N ASN A 18 12.61 6.22 -19.17
CA ASN A 18 13.57 6.66 -18.17
C ASN A 18 12.90 6.67 -16.79
N PRO A 19 13.22 5.74 -15.88
CA PRO A 19 12.56 5.69 -14.57
C PRO A 19 12.81 6.93 -13.72
N TYR A 20 13.91 7.66 -13.96
CA TYR A 20 14.20 8.92 -13.25
C TYR A 20 13.26 10.08 -13.60
N ASP A 21 12.43 9.92 -14.62
CA ASP A 21 11.34 10.86 -14.90
C ASP A 21 10.18 10.69 -13.88
N PHE A 22 10.24 9.69 -12.98
CA PHE A 22 9.19 9.34 -12.03
C PHE A 22 9.74 9.14 -10.60
N PRO A 23 9.86 10.22 -9.80
CA PRO A 23 10.48 10.18 -8.47
C PRO A 23 9.85 9.22 -7.48
N MET A 24 8.55 8.88 -7.63
CA MET A 24 7.88 7.91 -6.74
C MET A 24 8.48 6.51 -6.81
N CYS A 25 9.10 6.11 -7.93
CA CYS A 25 9.68 4.79 -8.12
C CYS A 25 11.18 4.81 -8.42
N SER A 26 11.86 5.93 -8.21
CA SER A 26 13.29 6.12 -8.56
C SER A 26 14.15 6.69 -7.42
N GLN A 27 13.69 6.59 -6.17
CA GLN A 27 14.45 7.03 -4.99
C GLN A 27 15.56 6.05 -4.58
N GLY A 28 15.46 4.80 -5.02
CA GLY A 28 16.41 3.74 -4.74
C GLY A 28 16.98 3.11 -6.01
N GLN A 29 17.07 1.78 -6.01
CA GLN A 29 17.51 1.01 -7.17
C GLN A 29 16.41 0.91 -8.22
N ILE A 30 16.78 1.05 -9.50
CA ILE A 30 15.86 0.98 -10.64
C ILE A 30 15.99 -0.33 -11.44
N ALA A 31 16.99 -1.15 -11.12
CA ALA A 31 17.26 -2.43 -11.75
C ALA A 31 17.90 -3.38 -10.74
N VAL A 32 17.60 -4.67 -10.87
CA VAL A 32 18.16 -5.73 -10.03
C VAL A 32 18.80 -6.76 -10.94
N ALA A 33 20.08 -7.07 -10.72
CA ALA A 33 20.88 -7.89 -11.65
C ALA A 33 20.31 -9.31 -11.89
N SER A 34 19.53 -9.84 -10.95
CA SER A 34 18.90 -11.17 -11.03
C SER A 34 17.52 -11.16 -11.70
N ILE A 35 16.99 -10.00 -12.10
CA ILE A 35 15.64 -9.85 -12.62
C ILE A 35 15.70 -9.33 -14.05
N ASN A 36 14.93 -9.96 -14.95
CA ASN A 36 14.74 -9.48 -16.32
C ASN A 36 13.34 -8.88 -16.46
N ASP A 37 13.23 -7.56 -16.27
CA ASP A 37 11.94 -6.84 -16.31
C ASP A 37 11.17 -6.98 -17.64
N LYS A 38 11.84 -7.39 -18.73
CA LYS A 38 11.18 -7.64 -20.02
C LYS A 38 10.42 -8.95 -19.99
N GLU A 39 11.07 -10.01 -19.53
CA GLU A 39 10.46 -11.34 -19.37
C GLU A 39 9.34 -11.30 -18.31
N GLU A 40 9.56 -10.59 -17.20
CA GLU A 40 8.53 -10.41 -16.17
C GLU A 40 7.30 -9.65 -16.69
N LEU A 41 7.49 -8.67 -17.59
CA LEU A 41 6.38 -7.94 -18.20
C LEU A 41 5.56 -8.84 -19.14
N ASP A 42 6.21 -9.69 -19.93
CA ASP A 42 5.53 -10.67 -20.79
C ASP A 42 4.76 -11.68 -19.95
N ALA A 43 5.41 -12.25 -18.93
CA ALA A 43 4.77 -13.19 -18.01
C ALA A 43 3.55 -12.58 -17.29
N THR A 44 3.66 -11.33 -16.86
CA THR A 44 2.56 -10.61 -16.19
C THR A 44 1.38 -10.36 -17.14
N ASP A 45 1.64 -9.90 -18.37
CA ASP A 45 0.60 -9.63 -19.38
C ASP A 45 -0.15 -10.91 -19.79
N ASP A 46 0.59 -12.02 -19.92
CA ASP A 46 0.03 -13.34 -20.21
C ASP A 46 -0.79 -13.86 -19.03
N ALA A 47 -0.28 -13.72 -17.80
CA ALA A 47 -0.99 -14.14 -16.59
C ALA A 47 -2.33 -13.41 -16.42
N ILE A 48 -2.38 -12.09 -16.63
CA ILE A 48 -3.63 -11.31 -16.60
C ILE A 48 -4.65 -11.89 -17.59
N THR A 49 -4.19 -12.27 -18.78
CA THR A 49 -5.04 -12.85 -19.83
C THR A 49 -5.55 -14.24 -19.42
N ILE A 50 -4.68 -15.10 -18.87
CA ILE A 50 -5.03 -16.45 -18.39
C ILE A 50 -6.03 -16.40 -17.23
N LEU A 51 -5.89 -15.42 -16.34
CA LEU A 51 -6.78 -15.21 -15.20
C LEU A 51 -8.15 -14.62 -15.59
N GLY A 52 -8.42 -14.47 -16.88
CA GLY A 52 -9.75 -14.14 -17.39
C GLY A 52 -10.11 -12.66 -17.32
N PHE A 53 -9.13 -11.77 -17.10
CA PHE A 53 -9.35 -10.34 -17.24
C PHE A 53 -9.64 -10.00 -18.70
N THR A 54 -10.63 -9.14 -18.91
CA THR A 54 -10.92 -8.59 -20.23
C THR A 54 -9.81 -7.64 -20.69
N ASN A 55 -9.72 -7.39 -21.99
CA ASN A 55 -8.74 -6.42 -22.52
C ASN A 55 -8.94 -5.02 -21.93
N ASP A 56 -10.20 -4.60 -21.68
CA ASP A 56 -10.49 -3.30 -21.07
C ASP A 56 -10.02 -3.23 -19.62
N GLU A 57 -10.22 -4.30 -18.84
CA GLU A 57 -9.71 -4.41 -17.48
C GLU A 57 -8.17 -4.37 -17.44
N LYS A 58 -7.51 -5.09 -18.35
CA LYS A 58 -6.05 -5.10 -18.49
C LYS A 58 -5.50 -3.72 -18.84
N ILE A 59 -6.12 -3.05 -19.80
CA ILE A 59 -5.81 -1.65 -20.15
C ILE A 59 -6.02 -0.74 -18.94
N GLY A 60 -7.08 -0.95 -18.17
CA GLY A 60 -7.36 -0.24 -16.93
C GLY A 60 -6.23 -0.36 -15.90
N ILE A 61 -5.71 -1.57 -15.68
CA ILE A 61 -4.57 -1.82 -14.77
C ILE A 61 -3.34 -1.02 -15.19
N TYR A 62 -2.97 -1.04 -16.48
CA TYR A 62 -1.83 -0.29 -16.97
C TYR A 62 -2.04 1.22 -16.88
N LYS A 63 -3.25 1.72 -17.20
CA LYS A 63 -3.57 3.14 -17.07
C LYS A 63 -3.54 3.62 -15.63
N LEU A 64 -4.10 2.85 -14.69
CA LEU A 64 -4.08 3.17 -13.27
C LEU A 64 -2.64 3.19 -12.73
N THR A 65 -1.82 2.22 -13.11
CA THR A 65 -0.41 2.16 -12.71
C THR A 65 0.39 3.34 -13.30
N GLY A 66 0.16 3.68 -14.56
CA GLY A 66 0.69 4.89 -15.19
C GLY A 66 0.27 6.17 -14.46
N ALA A 67 -1.01 6.28 -14.10
CA ALA A 67 -1.52 7.42 -13.36
C ALA A 67 -0.82 7.55 -12.00
N VAL A 68 -0.65 6.45 -11.27
CA VAL A 68 0.05 6.43 -9.96
C VAL A 68 1.46 7.00 -10.08
N VAL A 69 2.26 6.58 -11.06
CA VAL A 69 3.63 7.13 -11.21
C VAL A 69 3.63 8.61 -11.60
N HIS A 70 2.67 9.06 -12.40
CA HIS A 70 2.52 10.48 -12.76
C HIS A 70 2.14 11.36 -11.56
N HIS A 71 1.42 10.86 -10.55
CA HIS A 71 1.10 11.66 -9.35
C HIS A 71 2.38 12.18 -8.67
N GLY A 72 3.47 11.40 -8.69
CA GLY A 72 4.78 11.82 -8.17
C GLY A 72 5.41 13.01 -8.88
N ASN A 73 4.94 13.34 -10.08
CA ASN A 73 5.44 14.45 -10.89
C ASN A 73 4.62 15.73 -10.75
N MET A 74 3.49 15.71 -10.02
CA MET A 74 2.69 16.90 -9.82
C MET A 74 3.48 17.93 -9.02
N LYS A 75 3.47 19.18 -9.49
CA LYS A 75 4.17 20.30 -8.85
C LYS A 75 3.17 21.36 -8.43
N PHE A 76 3.40 21.90 -7.25
CA PHE A 76 2.60 22.96 -6.66
C PHE A 76 3.54 24.02 -6.10
N LYS A 77 3.09 25.27 -6.10
CA LYS A 77 3.81 26.40 -5.53
C LYS A 77 2.90 27.18 -4.60
N GLN A 78 3.52 27.95 -3.71
CA GLN A 78 2.79 28.85 -2.85
C GLN A 78 2.30 30.05 -3.66
N LYS A 79 1.02 30.39 -3.52
CA LYS A 79 0.44 31.57 -4.14
C LYS A 79 1.04 32.84 -3.54
N GLN A 80 1.26 33.86 -4.37
CA GLN A 80 1.95 35.07 -3.94
C GLN A 80 1.19 35.79 -2.81
N ARG A 81 1.85 36.00 -1.65
CA ARG A 81 1.29 36.65 -0.44
C ARG A 81 0.17 35.86 0.26
N GLU A 82 -0.01 34.59 -0.07
CA GLU A 82 -1.00 33.68 0.51
C GLU A 82 -0.28 32.42 1.02
N GLU A 83 -0.83 31.69 1.99
CA GLU A 83 -0.27 30.39 2.44
C GLU A 83 -0.74 29.22 1.57
N GLN A 84 -1.75 29.47 0.72
CA GLN A 84 -2.39 28.48 -0.11
C GLN A 84 -1.50 28.05 -1.28
N ALA A 85 -1.62 26.78 -1.65
CA ALA A 85 -1.01 26.20 -2.83
C ALA A 85 -1.80 26.55 -4.10
N GLU A 86 -1.07 26.69 -5.21
CA GLU A 86 -1.59 26.68 -6.57
C GLU A 86 -0.80 25.71 -7.45
N PRO A 87 -1.41 25.15 -8.52
CA PRO A 87 -0.70 24.27 -9.46
C PRO A 87 0.49 24.98 -10.12
N ASP A 88 1.63 24.30 -10.21
CA ASP A 88 2.82 24.77 -10.94
C ASP A 88 2.93 24.08 -12.30
N GLY A 89 1.93 24.34 -13.15
CA GLY A 89 1.74 23.68 -14.44
C GLY A 89 0.60 22.68 -14.43
N THR A 90 0.12 22.31 -15.62
CA THR A 90 -1.02 21.39 -15.79
C THR A 90 -0.68 20.13 -16.55
N GLU A 91 0.46 20.05 -17.22
CA GLU A 91 0.80 18.94 -18.14
C GLU A 91 0.66 17.55 -17.47
N VAL A 92 1.21 17.39 -16.26
CA VAL A 92 1.12 16.14 -15.51
C VAL A 92 -0.32 15.86 -15.07
N ALA A 93 -1.05 16.90 -14.65
CA ALA A 93 -2.45 16.78 -14.27
C ALA A 93 -3.33 16.37 -15.46
N ASP A 94 -3.03 16.86 -16.66
CA ASP A 94 -3.73 16.50 -17.89
C ASP A 94 -3.48 15.02 -18.26
N LYS A 95 -2.26 14.52 -18.08
CA LYS A 95 -1.94 13.08 -18.25
C LYS A 95 -2.70 12.22 -17.25
N ILE A 96 -2.66 12.55 -15.96
CA ILE A 96 -3.40 11.81 -14.91
C ILE A 96 -4.90 11.83 -15.19
N ALA A 97 -5.45 13.00 -15.50
CA ALA A 97 -6.87 13.17 -15.77
C ALA A 97 -7.30 12.34 -16.99
N TYR A 98 -6.50 12.30 -18.05
CA TYR A 98 -6.77 11.44 -19.20
C TYR A 98 -6.76 9.94 -18.83
N LEU A 99 -5.77 9.50 -18.05
CA LEU A 99 -5.64 8.09 -17.65
C LEU A 99 -6.78 7.63 -16.72
N LEU A 100 -7.24 8.52 -15.85
CA LEU A 100 -8.32 8.26 -14.89
C LEU A 100 -9.73 8.60 -15.40
N GLY A 101 -9.85 9.21 -16.58
CA GLY A 101 -11.14 9.66 -17.11
C GLY A 101 -11.75 10.83 -16.33
N LEU A 102 -10.92 11.75 -15.83
CA LEU A 102 -11.30 12.91 -15.02
C LEU A 102 -11.13 14.22 -15.79
N ASN A 103 -11.64 15.31 -15.22
CA ASN A 103 -11.32 16.68 -15.65
C ASN A 103 -10.12 17.20 -14.86
N SER A 104 -9.06 17.64 -15.56
CA SER A 104 -7.81 18.09 -14.92
C SER A 104 -7.99 19.34 -14.07
N ALA A 105 -8.79 20.31 -14.52
CA ALA A 105 -9.06 21.54 -13.78
C ALA A 105 -9.86 21.26 -12.49
N GLU A 106 -10.84 20.36 -12.54
CA GLU A 106 -11.60 19.95 -11.35
C GLU A 106 -10.74 19.17 -10.36
N MET A 107 -9.87 18.28 -10.85
CA MET A 107 -8.92 17.54 -10.02
C MET A 107 -7.95 18.48 -9.30
N LEU A 108 -7.31 19.42 -10.03
CA LEU A 108 -6.41 20.41 -9.44
C LEU A 108 -7.13 21.31 -8.42
N LYS A 109 -8.36 21.73 -8.75
CA LYS A 109 -9.20 22.49 -7.81
C LYS A 109 -9.51 21.69 -6.55
N ALA A 110 -9.86 20.41 -6.68
CA ALA A 110 -10.16 19.56 -5.54
C ALA A 110 -8.93 19.31 -4.65
N LEU A 111 -7.74 19.22 -5.24
CA LEU A 111 -6.48 19.09 -4.51
C LEU A 111 -6.12 20.37 -3.73
N CYS A 112 -6.13 21.54 -4.38
CA CYS A 112 -5.77 22.80 -3.73
C CYS A 112 -6.87 23.36 -2.81
N TYR A 113 -8.14 23.10 -3.15
CA TYR A 113 -9.33 23.66 -2.51
C TYR A 113 -10.41 22.58 -2.26
N PRO A 114 -10.13 21.55 -1.45
CA PRO A 114 -11.11 20.53 -1.10
C PRO A 114 -12.34 21.12 -0.41
N ARG A 115 -13.48 20.48 -0.63
CA ARG A 115 -14.74 20.78 0.07
C ARG A 115 -14.87 19.85 1.27
N VAL A 116 -14.87 20.42 2.47
CA VAL A 116 -15.01 19.68 3.73
C VAL A 116 -16.44 19.87 4.25
N LYS A 117 -17.07 18.76 4.66
CA LYS A 117 -18.39 18.82 5.30
C LYS A 117 -18.23 19.20 6.77
N VAL A 118 -18.87 20.29 7.19
CA VAL A 118 -18.88 20.76 8.57
C VAL A 118 -20.35 20.88 9.00
N GLY A 119 -20.80 19.94 9.83
CA GLY A 119 -22.23 19.79 10.14
C GLY A 119 -23.04 19.47 8.89
N ASN A 120 -23.97 20.35 8.52
CA ASN A 120 -24.84 20.20 7.35
C ASN A 120 -24.35 20.96 6.10
N GLU A 121 -23.24 21.71 6.19
CA GLU A 121 -22.74 22.55 5.09
C GLU A 121 -21.40 22.04 4.54
N TYR A 122 -21.08 22.42 3.31
CA TYR A 122 -19.79 22.16 2.69
C TYR A 122 -19.01 23.46 2.56
N VAL A 123 -17.85 23.51 3.20
CA VAL A 123 -16.95 24.66 3.19
C VAL A 123 -15.73 24.35 2.33
N THR A 124 -15.31 25.31 1.51
CA THR A 124 -14.07 25.18 0.73
C THR A 124 -12.89 25.55 1.62
N LYS A 125 -11.92 24.64 1.75
CA LYS A 125 -10.71 24.84 2.56
C LYS A 125 -9.50 24.92 1.64
N GLY A 126 -8.73 26.00 1.72
CA GLY A 126 -7.43 26.08 1.03
C GLY A 126 -6.38 25.21 1.72
N GLN A 127 -5.52 24.55 0.94
CA GLN A 127 -4.40 23.75 1.45
C GLN A 127 -3.06 24.45 1.22
N THR A 128 -2.08 24.20 2.09
CA THR A 128 -0.68 24.57 1.86
C THR A 128 -0.01 23.61 0.88
N VAL A 129 1.15 23.97 0.33
CA VAL A 129 1.89 23.11 -0.64
C VAL A 129 2.19 21.73 -0.04
N ALA A 130 2.63 21.69 1.22
CA ALA A 130 2.91 20.43 1.91
C ALA A 130 1.65 19.55 2.05
N GLN A 131 0.50 20.14 2.41
CA GLN A 131 -0.77 19.41 2.53
C GLN A 131 -1.24 18.85 1.19
N VAL A 132 -1.08 19.61 0.10
CA VAL A 132 -1.41 19.12 -1.25
C VAL A 132 -0.49 17.97 -1.65
N ASN A 133 0.82 18.08 -1.44
CA ASN A 133 1.77 16.99 -1.76
C ASN A 133 1.49 15.71 -0.96
N ASN A 134 1.13 15.85 0.32
CA ASN A 134 0.71 14.71 1.15
C ASN A 134 -0.58 14.08 0.59
N SER A 135 -1.56 14.90 0.20
CA SER A 135 -2.82 14.44 -0.39
C SER A 135 -2.60 13.71 -1.72
N VAL A 136 -1.71 14.21 -2.58
CA VAL A 136 -1.34 13.58 -3.86
C VAL A 136 -0.69 12.21 -3.63
N SER A 137 0.23 12.14 -2.67
CA SER A 137 0.88 10.87 -2.32
C SER A 137 -0.10 9.86 -1.72
N ALA A 138 -1.01 10.32 -0.85
CA ALA A 138 -2.07 9.49 -0.29
C ALA A 138 -3.04 8.99 -1.36
N LEU A 139 -3.41 9.84 -2.32
CA LEU A 139 -4.26 9.45 -3.44
C LEU A 139 -3.57 8.40 -4.33
N ALA A 140 -2.30 8.59 -4.65
CA ALA A 140 -1.52 7.63 -5.43
C ALA A 140 -1.47 6.25 -4.74
N LYS A 141 -1.18 6.22 -3.43
CA LYS A 141 -1.21 4.99 -2.62
C LYS A 141 -2.60 4.35 -2.61
N SER A 142 -3.67 5.14 -2.44
CA SER A 142 -5.04 4.62 -2.40
C SER A 142 -5.49 4.04 -3.75
N ILE A 143 -5.13 4.68 -4.87
CA ILE A 143 -5.40 4.15 -6.21
C ILE A 143 -4.72 2.79 -6.38
N TYR A 144 -3.42 2.71 -6.06
CA TYR A 144 -2.66 1.46 -6.17
C TYR A 144 -3.22 0.35 -5.28
N GLU A 145 -3.48 0.64 -4.01
CA GLU A 145 -4.07 -0.31 -3.05
C GLU A 145 -5.42 -0.84 -3.53
N ARG A 146 -6.33 0.05 -3.93
CA ARG A 146 -7.66 -0.34 -4.40
C ARG A 146 -7.60 -1.13 -5.70
N MET A 147 -6.69 -0.80 -6.61
CA MET A 147 -6.44 -1.57 -7.82
C MET A 147 -5.94 -2.98 -7.46
N PHE A 148 -4.97 -3.09 -6.56
CA PHE A 148 -4.43 -4.38 -6.11
C PHE A 148 -5.51 -5.25 -5.44
N LEU A 149 -6.26 -4.71 -4.49
CA LEU A 149 -7.36 -5.41 -3.83
C LEU A 149 -8.45 -5.83 -4.81
N TRP A 150 -8.76 -4.98 -5.79
CA TRP A 150 -9.69 -5.33 -6.87
C TRP A 150 -9.16 -6.49 -7.72
N MET A 151 -7.87 -6.49 -8.09
CA MET A 151 -7.27 -7.63 -8.80
C MET A 151 -7.39 -8.93 -8.00
N VAL A 152 -7.15 -8.89 -6.69
CA VAL A 152 -7.33 -10.06 -5.80
C VAL A 152 -8.79 -10.55 -5.82
N ILE A 153 -9.76 -9.64 -5.76
CA ILE A 153 -11.19 -10.00 -5.85
C ILE A 153 -11.48 -10.68 -7.20
N ARG A 154 -11.02 -10.10 -8.32
CA ARG A 154 -11.24 -10.66 -9.67
C ARG A 154 -10.60 -12.04 -9.83
N ILE A 155 -9.39 -12.24 -9.28
CA ILE A 155 -8.73 -13.55 -9.27
C ILE A 155 -9.55 -14.56 -8.45
N ASN A 156 -10.02 -14.16 -7.27
CA ASN A 156 -10.85 -15.04 -6.43
C ASN A 156 -12.17 -15.44 -7.11
N GLU A 157 -12.80 -14.52 -7.86
CA GLU A 157 -14.00 -14.82 -8.67
C GLU A 157 -13.70 -15.84 -9.77
N MET A 158 -12.54 -15.74 -10.43
CA MET A 158 -12.13 -16.70 -11.46
C MET A 158 -11.81 -18.09 -10.88
N LEU A 159 -11.27 -18.14 -9.66
CA LEU A 159 -10.98 -19.38 -8.95
C LEU A 159 -12.20 -19.98 -8.24
N ASP A 160 -13.33 -19.29 -8.20
CA ASP A 160 -14.52 -19.78 -7.53
C ASP A 160 -15.19 -20.94 -8.29
N THR A 161 -15.70 -21.90 -7.53
CA THR A 161 -16.39 -23.08 -8.06
C THR A 161 -17.69 -23.27 -7.29
N LYS A 162 -18.75 -23.75 -7.97
CA LYS A 162 -20.08 -23.94 -7.37
C LYS A 162 -20.15 -25.11 -6.38
N ASN A 163 -19.05 -25.82 -6.15
CA ASN A 163 -19.03 -26.98 -5.28
C ASN A 163 -19.09 -26.54 -3.81
N PRO A 164 -19.87 -27.22 -2.96
CA PRO A 164 -19.89 -26.93 -1.53
C PRO A 164 -18.51 -27.24 -0.92
N ARG A 165 -18.00 -26.31 -0.09
CA ARG A 165 -16.72 -26.43 0.60
C ARG A 165 -16.97 -26.61 2.09
N GLN A 166 -16.38 -27.64 2.70
CA GLN A 166 -16.55 -27.92 4.13
C GLN A 166 -15.31 -27.53 4.95
N PHE A 167 -14.12 -27.68 4.38
CA PHE A 167 -12.84 -27.38 5.02
C PHE A 167 -11.92 -26.70 4.01
N TYR A 168 -10.88 -26.03 4.51
CA TYR A 168 -9.83 -25.44 3.69
C TYR A 168 -8.46 -25.61 4.36
N ILE A 169 -7.40 -25.54 3.55
CA ILE A 169 -6.02 -25.43 4.02
C ILE A 169 -5.56 -24.03 3.63
N GLY A 170 -5.26 -23.20 4.62
CA GLY A 170 -4.68 -21.88 4.41
C GLY A 170 -3.17 -21.99 4.32
N VAL A 171 -2.57 -21.37 3.29
CA VAL A 171 -1.13 -21.19 3.19
C VAL A 171 -0.86 -19.71 3.45
N LEU A 172 -0.10 -19.43 4.50
CA LEU A 172 0.34 -18.07 4.84
C LEU A 172 1.76 -17.88 4.29
N ASP A 173 1.93 -16.88 3.43
CA ASP A 173 3.21 -16.41 2.93
C ASP A 173 3.34 -14.92 3.25
N ILE A 174 4.31 -14.58 4.09
CA ILE A 174 4.57 -13.24 4.58
C ILE A 174 6.07 -13.11 4.85
N ALA A 175 6.60 -11.88 4.75
CA ALA A 175 7.99 -11.62 5.11
C ALA A 175 8.28 -11.98 6.58
N GLY A 176 9.49 -12.48 6.83
CA GLY A 176 9.97 -12.77 8.17
C GLY A 176 10.34 -11.50 8.94
N PHE A 177 10.86 -11.70 10.15
CA PHE A 177 11.38 -10.60 10.97
C PHE A 177 12.57 -9.92 10.28
N GLU A 178 12.53 -8.60 10.16
CA GLU A 178 13.53 -7.78 9.47
C GLU A 178 14.40 -7.00 10.46
N ILE A 179 15.72 -7.03 10.24
CA ILE A 179 16.70 -6.28 11.03
C ILE A 179 17.68 -5.63 10.07
N PHE A 180 17.56 -4.31 9.91
CA PHE A 180 18.46 -3.50 9.09
C PHE A 180 19.22 -2.47 9.94
N ASP A 181 20.22 -1.83 9.35
CA ASP A 181 20.92 -0.68 9.96
C ASP A 181 19.97 0.51 10.19
N TYR A 182 18.93 0.62 9.35
CA TYR A 182 17.87 1.62 9.44
C TYR A 182 16.51 0.94 9.36
N ASN A 183 15.73 1.01 10.44
CA ASN A 183 14.40 0.43 10.54
C ASN A 183 13.38 1.57 10.68
N SER A 184 12.42 1.64 9.76
CA SER A 184 11.34 2.63 9.77
C SER A 184 10.01 2.01 10.22
N MET A 185 8.91 2.72 10.01
CA MET A 185 7.56 2.26 10.35
C MET A 185 7.24 0.90 9.72
N GLU A 186 7.72 0.66 8.50
CA GLU A 186 7.55 -0.59 7.77
C GLU A 186 8.14 -1.78 8.54
N GLN A 187 9.37 -1.64 9.07
CA GLN A 187 10.00 -2.68 9.88
C GLN A 187 9.26 -2.89 11.21
N LEU A 188 8.75 -1.84 11.85
CA LEU A 188 7.92 -1.99 13.05
C LEU A 188 6.67 -2.83 12.76
N CYS A 189 5.96 -2.56 11.66
CA CYS A 189 4.76 -3.30 11.27
C CYS A 189 5.04 -4.79 10.98
N ILE A 190 6.09 -5.10 10.22
CA ILE A 190 6.40 -6.49 9.88
C ILE A 190 6.93 -7.27 11.08
N ASN A 191 7.75 -6.64 11.92
CA ASN A 191 8.29 -7.26 13.13
C ASN A 191 7.19 -7.48 14.17
N PHE A 192 6.28 -6.53 14.34
CA PHE A 192 5.09 -6.72 15.18
C PHE A 192 4.23 -7.89 14.70
N THR A 193 4.03 -8.02 13.39
CA THR A 193 3.29 -9.15 12.83
C THR A 193 4.00 -10.48 13.12
N ASN A 194 5.31 -10.54 12.94
CA ASN A 194 6.11 -11.72 13.25
C ASN A 194 6.12 -12.07 14.75
N GLU A 195 6.11 -11.07 15.63
CA GLU A 195 6.01 -11.28 17.08
C GLU A 195 4.69 -11.99 17.44
N LYS A 196 3.56 -11.57 16.84
CA LYS A 196 2.26 -12.23 17.03
C LYS A 196 2.22 -13.62 16.41
N LEU A 197 2.83 -13.83 15.24
CA LEU A 197 2.93 -15.15 14.61
C LEU A 197 3.76 -16.11 15.48
N GLN A 198 4.85 -15.64 16.08
CA GLN A 198 5.65 -16.43 16.99
C GLN A 198 4.87 -16.75 18.28
N GLN A 199 4.10 -15.80 18.82
CA GLN A 199 3.22 -16.06 19.97
C GLN A 199 2.17 -17.13 19.64
N PHE A 200 1.56 -17.05 18.45
CA PHE A 200 0.59 -18.05 17.99
C PHE A 200 1.22 -19.43 17.83
N PHE A 201 2.43 -19.51 17.26
CA PHE A 201 3.19 -20.75 17.12
C PHE A 201 3.51 -21.36 18.48
N ASN A 202 4.08 -20.57 19.38
CA ASN A 202 4.40 -20.97 20.75
C ASN A 202 3.15 -21.55 21.41
N HIS A 203 2.07 -20.78 21.50
CA HIS A 203 0.83 -21.23 22.13
C HIS A 203 0.33 -22.56 21.56
N THR A 204 0.28 -22.70 20.23
CA THR A 204 -0.21 -23.90 19.55
C THR A 204 0.65 -25.12 19.86
N MET A 205 1.98 -24.98 19.74
CA MET A 205 2.92 -26.06 20.02
C MET A 205 2.80 -26.52 21.48
N PHE A 206 2.71 -25.58 22.43
CA PHE A 206 2.66 -25.92 23.85
C PHE A 206 1.34 -26.55 24.27
N VAL A 207 0.21 -26.11 23.72
CA VAL A 207 -1.09 -26.75 24.00
C VAL A 207 -1.06 -28.20 23.54
N LEU A 208 -0.54 -28.46 22.33
CA LEU A 208 -0.42 -29.83 21.80
C LEU A 208 0.54 -30.70 22.64
N GLU A 209 1.69 -30.16 23.05
CA GLU A 209 2.62 -30.88 23.93
C GLU A 209 2.00 -31.21 25.30
N GLN A 210 1.26 -30.28 25.90
CA GLN A 210 0.59 -30.50 27.18
C GLN A 210 -0.51 -31.56 27.09
N GLU A 211 -1.27 -31.57 26.00
CA GLU A 211 -2.26 -32.61 25.75
C GLU A 211 -1.62 -34.01 25.65
N GLU A 212 -0.46 -34.11 24.98
CA GLU A 212 0.25 -35.39 24.87
C GLU A 212 0.86 -35.82 26.21
N TYR A 213 1.47 -34.91 26.98
CA TYR A 213 1.98 -35.25 28.32
C TYR A 213 0.87 -35.74 29.27
N LYS A 214 -0.31 -35.11 29.20
CA LYS A 214 -1.47 -35.52 29.99
C LYS A 214 -1.97 -36.91 29.58
N LYS A 215 -1.97 -37.21 28.28
CA LYS A 215 -2.37 -38.51 27.72
C LYS A 215 -1.41 -39.62 28.12
N GLU A 216 -0.11 -39.33 28.19
CA GLU A 216 0.95 -40.24 28.63
C GLU A 216 1.08 -40.33 30.18
N GLY A 217 0.32 -39.52 30.93
CA GLY A 217 0.37 -39.52 32.40
C GLY A 217 1.64 -38.92 32.99
N ILE A 218 2.36 -38.11 32.22
CA ILE A 218 3.59 -37.43 32.65
C ILE A 218 3.22 -36.20 33.47
N VAL A 219 3.78 -36.10 34.69
CA VAL A 219 3.60 -34.92 35.54
C VAL A 219 4.51 -33.81 35.02
N TRP A 220 3.91 -32.83 34.36
CA TRP A 220 4.59 -31.64 33.84
C TRP A 220 4.22 -30.40 34.64
N ALA A 221 5.19 -29.54 34.94
CA ALA A 221 4.95 -28.25 35.58
C ALA A 221 4.43 -27.25 34.54
N PHE A 222 3.28 -26.64 34.79
CA PHE A 222 2.67 -25.68 33.86
C PHE A 222 3.56 -24.44 33.71
N ILE A 223 3.99 -24.17 32.48
CA ILE A 223 4.68 -22.94 32.09
C ILE A 223 3.96 -22.41 30.85
N ASP A 224 3.42 -21.19 30.93
CA ASP A 224 2.76 -20.53 29.81
C ASP A 224 3.76 -19.67 29.03
N PHE A 225 4.41 -20.29 28.05
CA PHE A 225 5.34 -19.64 27.12
C PHE A 225 4.63 -18.71 26.11
N GLY A 226 3.29 -18.70 26.07
CA GLY A 226 2.53 -17.71 25.30
C GLY A 226 2.64 -16.29 25.90
N MET A 227 3.04 -16.20 27.17
CA MET A 227 3.22 -14.93 27.88
C MET A 227 4.59 -14.28 27.62
N ASP A 228 5.59 -15.01 27.14
CA ASP A 228 6.96 -14.48 26.98
C ASP A 228 7.03 -13.31 25.99
N LEU A 229 6.17 -13.33 24.97
CA LEU A 229 6.09 -12.30 23.92
C LEU A 229 4.99 -11.26 24.20
N ALA A 230 4.15 -11.51 25.22
CA ALA A 230 2.98 -10.68 25.50
C ALA A 230 3.38 -9.25 25.85
N ALA A 231 4.44 -9.06 26.64
CA ALA A 231 4.90 -7.72 27.01
C ALA A 231 5.31 -6.87 25.78
N CYS A 232 5.96 -7.48 24.79
CA CYS A 232 6.36 -6.80 23.55
C CYS A 232 5.13 -6.42 22.71
N ILE A 233 4.21 -7.37 22.51
CA ILE A 233 2.97 -7.15 21.77
C ILE A 233 2.12 -6.06 22.44
N GLU A 234 1.99 -6.10 23.77
CA GLU A 234 1.21 -5.14 24.52
C GLU A 234 1.78 -3.73 24.47
N LEU A 235 3.11 -3.59 24.52
CA LEU A 235 3.78 -2.30 24.34
C LEU A 235 3.41 -1.63 23.00
N ILE A 236 3.17 -2.43 21.96
CA ILE A 236 2.90 -1.92 20.61
C ILE A 236 1.41 -1.61 20.43
N GLU A 237 0.50 -2.51 20.83
CA GLU A 237 -0.92 -2.43 20.45
C GLU A 237 -1.89 -1.93 21.52
N LYS A 238 -1.49 -1.95 22.80
CA LYS A 238 -2.42 -1.54 23.88
C LYS A 238 -2.62 -0.02 23.88
N PRO A 239 -3.69 0.48 24.53
CA PRO A 239 -3.83 1.90 24.80
C PRO A 239 -2.57 2.45 25.49
N LEU A 240 -2.12 3.65 25.08
CA LEU A 240 -0.83 4.24 25.49
C LEU A 240 0.41 3.45 25.03
N GLY A 241 0.24 2.47 24.14
CA GLY A 241 1.31 1.81 23.40
C GLY A 241 1.74 2.61 22.18
N ILE A 242 2.72 2.07 21.44
CA ILE A 242 3.39 2.79 20.34
C ILE A 242 2.39 3.26 19.27
N PHE A 243 1.51 2.37 18.77
CA PHE A 243 0.55 2.77 17.73
C PHE A 243 -0.51 3.74 18.25
N SER A 244 -0.97 3.57 19.49
CA SER A 244 -1.92 4.50 20.12
C SER A 244 -1.36 5.92 20.20
N ILE A 245 -0.11 6.06 20.65
CA ILE A 245 0.54 7.36 20.76
C ILE A 245 0.77 7.97 19.36
N LEU A 246 1.21 7.16 18.39
CA LEU A 246 1.40 7.62 17.01
C LEU A 246 0.10 8.13 16.39
N GLU A 247 -1.01 7.40 16.55
CA GLU A 247 -2.32 7.81 16.05
C GLU A 247 -2.81 9.11 16.72
N GLU A 248 -2.63 9.25 18.03
CA GLU A 248 -2.98 10.46 18.76
C GLU A 248 -2.17 11.68 18.29
N GLU A 249 -0.85 11.55 18.17
CA GLU A 249 0.03 12.62 17.68
C GLU A 249 -0.30 13.03 16.23
N CYS A 250 -0.73 12.09 15.37
CA CYS A 250 -1.19 12.41 14.02
C CYS A 250 -2.44 13.31 13.98
N MET A 251 -3.21 13.38 15.06
CA MET A 251 -4.39 14.24 15.14
C MET A 251 -4.05 15.69 15.51
N PHE A 252 -2.85 15.95 16.02
CA PHE A 252 -2.42 17.28 16.44
C PHE A 252 -1.71 18.02 15.28
N PRO A 253 -2.24 19.15 14.79
CA PRO A 253 -1.70 19.82 13.60
C PRO A 253 -0.28 20.39 13.71
N LYS A 254 0.31 20.37 14.91
CA LYS A 254 1.62 20.96 15.22
C LYS A 254 2.63 19.96 15.76
N SER A 255 2.28 18.67 15.78
CA SER A 255 3.21 17.63 16.21
C SER A 255 4.35 17.50 15.20
N SER A 256 5.49 17.07 15.70
CA SER A 256 6.72 16.83 14.96
C SER A 256 7.25 15.44 15.26
N ASP A 257 8.21 14.98 14.46
CA ASP A 257 8.93 13.73 14.72
C ASP A 257 9.72 13.77 16.06
N THR A 258 9.93 14.96 16.64
CA THR A 258 10.57 15.20 17.95
C THR A 258 9.59 15.63 19.02
#